data_AF-A0A0J7JYS4-F1
#
_entry.id   AF-A0A0J7JYS4-F1
#
_cell.length_a   1.000
_cell.length_b   1.000
_cell.length_c   1.000
_cell.angle_alpha   90.00
_cell.angle_beta   90.00
_cell.angle_gamma   90.00
#
_symmetry.space_group_name_H-M   'P 1'
#
loop_
_entity.id
_entity.type
_entity.pdbx_description
1 polymer ?
#
loop_
_entity_poly.entity_id
_entity_poly.type
_entity_poly.pdbx_seq_one_letter_code
_entity_poly.pdbx_strand_id
1 'polypeptide(L)'
;MKKMEPEIITIEDSDDEVEVIEDDVVMEVNEVNEVNEAEEEEAGSDDEMGSDVEIEPNSGSDYNSECNTRIQNLRTAEIIAMNDDTKMCAIHMYYSPWFDATLCARCFMRLRDLYSFEINAVRIHKTGRYDQLLGRWCTDCNSPLDQLFIRNMCPVCHTY
;
A
#
# COMPACT_ATOMS: atom_id res chain seq x y z
N MET A 1 10.41 -17.44 -60.81
CA MET A 1 9.70 -16.86 -59.64
C MET A 1 10.38 -15.54 -59.28
N LYS A 2 9.58 -14.50 -59.09
CA LYS A 2 9.96 -13.08 -59.11
C LYS A 2 10.78 -12.72 -57.85
N LYS A 3 11.81 -11.88 -58.03
CA LYS A 3 12.53 -11.23 -56.93
C LYS A 3 11.64 -10.13 -56.36
N MET A 4 11.38 -10.16 -55.06
CA MET A 4 10.73 -9.08 -54.30
C MET A 4 11.82 -8.13 -53.83
N GLU A 5 11.77 -6.89 -54.27
CA GLU A 5 12.60 -5.80 -53.75
C GLU A 5 11.86 -5.18 -52.54
N PRO A 6 12.55 -4.85 -51.44
CA PRO A 6 11.91 -4.21 -50.30
C PRO A 6 11.66 -2.72 -50.57
N GLU A 7 10.41 -2.29 -50.40
CA GLU A 7 10.03 -0.87 -50.39
C GLU A 7 10.53 -0.21 -49.10
N ILE A 8 11.31 0.85 -49.25
CA ILE A 8 11.83 1.67 -48.15
C ILE A 8 10.78 2.74 -47.85
N ILE A 9 10.13 2.64 -46.69
CA ILE A 9 9.22 3.67 -46.17
C ILE A 9 10.09 4.70 -45.45
N THR A 10 10.12 5.92 -45.97
CA THR A 10 10.68 7.09 -45.28
C THR A 10 9.56 7.71 -44.45
N ILE A 11 9.81 7.86 -43.15
CA ILE A 11 8.92 8.60 -42.24
C ILE A 11 9.52 10.00 -42.17
N GLU A 12 8.79 10.98 -42.69
CA GLU A 12 9.14 12.40 -42.59
C GLU A 12 8.86 12.85 -41.15
N ASP A 13 9.92 13.23 -40.44
CA ASP A 13 9.86 13.85 -39.13
C ASP A 13 9.08 15.17 -39.25
N SER A 14 7.84 15.17 -38.76
CA SER A 14 7.07 16.40 -38.58
C SER A 14 7.40 16.95 -37.19
N ASP A 15 8.06 18.10 -37.19
CA ASP A 15 8.34 18.95 -36.03
C ASP A 15 7.02 19.40 -35.38
N ASP A 16 6.53 18.67 -34.38
CA ASP A 16 5.49 19.15 -33.49
C ASP A 16 6.13 19.93 -32.34
N GLU A 17 5.92 21.24 -32.39
CA GLU A 17 6.38 22.23 -31.44
C GLU A 17 5.81 21.94 -30.04
N VAL A 18 6.69 21.80 -29.05
CA VAL A 18 6.34 21.62 -27.64
C VAL A 18 5.99 22.99 -27.05
N GLU A 19 4.70 23.29 -26.91
CA GLU A 19 4.25 24.43 -26.09
C GLU A 19 4.45 24.11 -24.60
N VAL A 20 5.41 24.79 -23.98
CA VAL A 20 5.64 24.79 -22.54
C VAL A 20 4.65 25.77 -21.92
N ILE A 21 3.66 25.26 -21.18
CA ILE A 21 2.78 26.09 -20.35
C ILE A 21 3.45 26.20 -18.96
N GLU A 22 4.12 27.33 -18.73
CA GLU A 22 4.54 27.78 -17.40
C GLU A 22 3.32 28.32 -16.66
N ASP A 23 2.78 27.56 -15.70
CA ASP A 23 1.74 28.08 -14.79
C ASP A 23 2.38 28.36 -13.43
N ASP A 24 3.00 29.55 -13.37
CA ASP A 24 3.44 30.23 -12.17
C ASP A 24 2.20 30.82 -11.46
N VAL A 25 1.70 30.13 -10.42
CA VAL A 25 0.75 30.72 -9.46
C VAL A 25 1.37 30.66 -8.08
N VAL A 26 2.08 31.73 -7.73
CA VAL A 26 2.66 31.98 -6.42
C VAL A 26 1.79 32.99 -5.66
N MET A 27 1.36 32.57 -4.47
CA MET A 27 0.93 33.32 -3.27
C MET A 27 -0.26 34.30 -3.35
N GLU A 28 -1.24 34.07 -2.49
CA GLU A 28 -1.64 35.11 -1.53
C GLU A 28 -1.98 34.48 -0.17
N VAL A 29 -1.21 34.88 0.84
CA VAL A 29 -1.37 34.55 2.26
C VAL A 29 -2.32 35.60 2.83
N ASN A 30 -3.52 35.21 3.25
CA ASN A 30 -4.38 36.09 4.05
C ASN A 30 -4.12 35.82 5.54
N GLU A 31 -3.21 36.62 6.11
CA GLU A 31 -3.19 36.90 7.54
C GLU A 31 -4.35 37.84 7.93
N VAL A 32 -4.56 37.90 9.25
CA VAL A 32 -5.32 38.88 10.05
C VAL A 32 -6.78 38.49 10.38
N ASN A 33 -6.99 38.00 11.62
CA ASN A 33 -7.66 38.84 12.64
C ASN A 33 -7.43 38.31 14.08
N GLU A 34 -6.62 39.05 14.85
CA GLU A 34 -6.58 39.03 16.31
C GLU A 34 -7.78 39.79 16.90
N VAL A 35 -8.50 39.17 17.84
CA VAL A 35 -9.09 39.72 19.09
C VAL A 35 -9.90 38.57 19.73
N ASN A 36 -9.90 38.27 21.02
CA ASN A 36 -9.70 39.07 22.23
C ASN A 36 -9.41 38.12 23.42
N GLU A 37 -8.56 38.57 24.34
CA GLU A 37 -8.26 37.94 25.64
C GLU A 37 -9.34 38.16 26.71
N ALA A 38 -9.28 37.32 27.76
CA ALA A 38 -9.77 37.41 29.16
C ALA A 38 -10.59 36.14 29.52
N GLU A 39 -10.00 35.13 30.18
CA GLU A 39 -9.76 35.00 31.66
C GLU A 39 -11.09 35.02 32.44
N GLU A 40 -11.47 34.08 33.32
CA GLU A 40 -10.76 33.37 34.40
C GLU A 40 -11.62 32.17 34.89
N GLU A 41 -10.94 31.04 35.17
CA GLU A 41 -11.01 30.06 36.28
C GLU A 41 -12.36 29.65 36.94
N GLU A 42 -12.62 28.45 37.48
CA GLU A 42 -11.82 27.57 38.35
C GLU A 42 -12.49 26.16 38.45
N ALA A 43 -11.63 25.15 38.62
CA ALA A 43 -11.72 23.97 39.52
C ALA A 43 -12.85 22.91 39.47
N GLY A 44 -12.39 21.65 39.32
CA GLY A 44 -13.02 20.41 39.82
C GLY A 44 -12.56 19.18 39.04
N SER A 45 -11.43 18.53 39.40
CA SER A 45 -11.37 17.26 40.19
C SER A 45 -12.11 16.10 39.49
N ASP A 46 -11.61 14.88 39.29
CA ASP A 46 -10.45 14.10 39.71
C ASP A 46 -10.45 12.95 38.68
N ASP A 47 -9.32 12.63 38.05
CA ASP A 47 -8.58 11.38 38.26
C ASP A 47 -9.22 10.06 37.74
N GLU A 48 -8.35 9.27 37.10
CA GLU A 48 -8.47 7.84 36.78
C GLU A 48 -9.34 7.45 35.56
N MET A 49 -8.90 6.68 34.55
CA MET A 49 -7.67 5.95 34.32
C MET A 49 -7.32 6.12 32.84
N GLY A 50 -6.16 6.71 32.57
CA GLY A 50 -5.44 6.38 31.35
C GLY A 50 -5.06 4.90 31.47
N SER A 51 -5.93 4.03 30.96
CA SER A 51 -5.56 2.65 30.70
C SER A 51 -4.51 2.71 29.61
N ASP A 52 -3.26 2.90 30.02
CA ASP A 52 -2.07 2.58 29.25
C ASP A 52 -2.13 1.07 29.03
N VAL A 53 -2.97 0.65 28.08
CA VAL A 53 -2.93 -0.69 27.55
C VAL A 53 -1.57 -0.74 26.88
N GLU A 54 -0.57 -1.21 27.62
CA GLU A 54 0.65 -1.72 27.03
C GLU A 54 0.21 -2.71 25.97
N ILE A 55 0.22 -2.27 24.70
CA ILE A 55 -0.05 -3.13 23.57
C ILE A 55 1.12 -4.10 23.57
N GLU A 56 0.97 -5.23 24.26
CA GLU A 56 1.98 -6.26 24.26
C GLU A 56 2.26 -6.62 22.80
N PRO A 57 3.52 -6.53 22.35
CA PRO A 57 3.85 -6.92 20.99
C PRO A 57 3.43 -8.38 20.86
N ASN A 58 2.50 -8.64 19.95
CA ASN A 58 2.04 -9.99 19.69
C ASN A 58 3.26 -10.88 19.41
N SER A 59 3.53 -11.83 20.31
CA SER A 59 4.71 -12.71 20.26
C SER A 59 4.75 -13.63 19.02
N GLY A 60 3.70 -13.63 18.20
CA GLY A 60 3.65 -14.27 16.87
C GLY A 60 3.69 -13.29 15.69
N SER A 61 4.00 -12.02 15.94
CA SER A 61 4.10 -10.99 14.91
C SER A 61 5.46 -11.04 14.23
N ASP A 62 5.49 -11.33 12.93
CA ASP A 62 6.70 -11.15 12.10
C ASP A 62 7.07 -9.66 11.94
N TYR A 63 6.33 -8.72 12.54
CA TYR A 63 6.76 -7.32 12.66
C TYR A 63 7.84 -7.19 13.74
N ASN A 64 8.97 -7.87 13.54
CA ASN A 64 10.19 -7.46 14.24
C ASN A 64 10.64 -6.15 13.58
N SER A 65 10.39 -5.03 14.27
CA SER A 65 10.63 -3.66 13.78
C SER A 65 12.13 -3.30 13.66
N GLU A 66 12.98 -4.29 13.40
CA GLU A 66 14.28 -4.07 12.80
C GLU A 66 14.06 -4.05 11.29
N CYS A 67 14.03 -2.85 10.70
CA CYS A 67 14.00 -2.66 9.24
C CYS A 67 15.32 -3.16 8.62
N ASN A 68 15.52 -4.48 8.62
CA ASN A 68 16.63 -5.16 8.00
C ASN A 68 16.29 -5.31 6.52
N THR A 69 16.68 -4.33 5.71
CA THR A 69 16.58 -4.42 4.26
C THR A 69 17.35 -5.65 3.78
N ARG A 70 16.62 -6.69 3.35
CA ARG A 70 17.21 -7.89 2.76
C ARG A 70 17.31 -7.70 1.25
N ILE A 71 18.52 -7.44 0.76
CA ILE A 71 18.81 -7.41 -0.67
C ILE A 71 19.26 -8.82 -1.09
N GLN A 72 18.51 -9.45 -1.99
CA GLN A 72 18.91 -10.71 -2.61
C GLN A 72 19.23 -10.47 -4.09
N ASN A 73 20.43 -10.87 -4.50
CA ASN A 73 20.82 -10.85 -5.91
C ASN A 73 20.27 -12.09 -6.61
N LEU A 74 19.37 -11.89 -7.57
CA LEU A 74 18.88 -12.96 -8.44
C LEU A 74 19.88 -13.22 -9.56
N ARG A 75 20.19 -14.48 -9.83
CA ARG A 75 21.01 -14.90 -10.97
C ARG A 75 20.17 -14.85 -12.25
N THR A 76 20.82 -14.65 -13.40
CA THR A 76 20.14 -14.63 -14.71
C THR A 76 19.29 -15.88 -14.96
N ALA A 77 19.76 -17.06 -14.55
CA ALA A 77 19.01 -18.30 -14.68
C ALA A 77 17.73 -18.33 -13.80
N GLU A 78 17.77 -17.71 -12.62
CA GLU A 78 16.61 -17.59 -11.73
C GLU A 78 15.59 -16.62 -12.34
N ILE A 79 16.06 -15.51 -12.92
CA ILE A 79 15.22 -14.54 -13.63
C ILE A 79 14.52 -15.19 -14.83
N ILE A 80 15.25 -15.94 -15.65
CA ILE A 80 14.67 -16.63 -16.82
C ILE A 80 13.68 -17.73 -16.41
N ALA A 81 13.90 -18.38 -15.25
CA ALA A 81 13.01 -19.40 -14.73
C ALA A 81 11.72 -18.80 -14.10
N MET A 82 11.69 -17.50 -13.81
CA MET A 82 10.48 -16.83 -13.33
C MET A 82 9.49 -16.64 -14.50
N ASN A 83 8.36 -17.30 -14.38
CA ASN A 83 7.22 -17.19 -15.27
C ASN A 83 5.91 -17.26 -14.46
N ASP A 84 4.75 -17.13 -15.11
CA ASP A 84 3.45 -17.13 -14.44
C ASP A 84 3.13 -18.47 -13.74
N ASP A 85 3.78 -19.56 -14.15
CA ASP A 85 3.70 -20.88 -13.50
C ASP A 85 4.57 -21.01 -12.24
N THR A 86 5.45 -20.03 -11.99
CA THR A 86 6.35 -20.04 -10.84
C THR A 86 5.56 -19.86 -9.56
N LYS A 87 5.77 -20.76 -8.60
CA LYS A 87 5.11 -20.70 -7.30
C LYS A 87 5.55 -19.44 -6.55
N MET A 88 4.59 -18.59 -6.22
CA MET A 88 4.78 -17.39 -5.41
C MET A 88 4.03 -17.54 -4.08
N CYS A 89 4.31 -16.63 -3.17
CA CYS A 89 3.56 -16.44 -1.93
C CYS A 89 2.78 -15.14 -2.01
N ALA A 90 1.53 -15.14 -1.58
CA ALA A 90 0.74 -13.94 -1.35
C ALA A 90 0.42 -13.83 0.13
N ILE A 91 0.63 -12.63 0.68
CA ILE A 91 0.18 -12.27 2.02
C ILE A 91 -0.94 -11.26 1.84
N HIS A 92 -2.17 -11.70 2.10
CA HIS A 92 -3.35 -10.86 2.12
C HIS A 92 -3.42 -10.16 3.49
N MET A 93 -3.52 -8.83 3.50
CA MET A 93 -3.66 -8.04 4.73
C MET A 93 -4.81 -7.04 4.58
N TYR A 94 -5.84 -7.14 5.40
CA TYR A 94 -7.00 -6.27 5.33
C TYR A 94 -7.79 -6.21 6.64
N TYR A 95 -8.65 -5.21 6.75
CA TYR A 95 -9.61 -5.07 7.83
C TYR A 95 -11.01 -5.42 7.32
N SER A 96 -11.77 -6.20 8.09
CA SER A 96 -13.13 -6.62 7.76
C SER A 96 -14.10 -6.04 8.80
N PRO A 97 -14.62 -4.81 8.58
CA PRO A 97 -15.59 -4.19 9.48
C PRO A 97 -16.99 -4.83 9.41
N TRP A 98 -17.29 -5.50 8.30
CA TRP A 98 -18.53 -6.24 8.06
C TRP A 98 -18.22 -7.54 7.32
N PHE A 99 -19.24 -8.35 7.05
CA PHE A 99 -19.07 -9.71 6.51
C PHE A 99 -18.47 -9.74 5.08
N ASP A 100 -18.68 -8.70 4.29
CA ASP A 100 -18.32 -8.67 2.86
C ASP A 100 -17.34 -7.55 2.46
N ALA A 101 -17.22 -6.48 3.25
CA ALA A 101 -16.27 -5.41 2.93
C ALA A 101 -14.86 -5.73 3.42
N THR A 102 -13.87 -5.51 2.55
CA THR A 102 -12.45 -5.60 2.89
C THR A 102 -11.78 -4.26 2.66
N LEU A 103 -11.16 -3.70 3.69
CA LEU A 103 -10.50 -2.40 3.63
C LEU A 103 -8.99 -2.53 3.75
N CYS A 104 -8.25 -1.73 2.97
CA CYS A 104 -6.84 -1.52 3.22
C CYS A 104 -6.65 -0.70 4.50
N ALA A 105 -5.43 -0.70 5.05
CA ALA A 105 -5.13 0.04 6.28
C ALA A 105 -5.48 1.53 6.19
N ARG A 106 -5.22 2.17 5.03
CA ARG A 106 -5.52 3.60 4.82
C ARG A 106 -7.03 3.88 4.86
N CYS A 107 -7.83 3.12 4.13
CA CYS A 107 -9.28 3.29 4.09
C CYS A 107 -9.92 2.95 5.44
N PHE A 108 -9.41 1.92 6.10
CA PHE A 108 -9.81 1.58 7.46
C PHE A 108 -9.60 2.75 8.41
N MET A 109 -8.39 3.33 8.46
CA MET A 109 -8.09 4.46 9.34
C MET A 109 -8.98 5.68 9.08
N ARG A 110 -9.34 5.93 7.82
CA ARG A 110 -10.24 7.03 7.43
C ARG A 110 -11.69 6.80 7.86
N LEU A 111 -12.14 5.55 7.85
CA LEU A 111 -13.54 5.18 8.09
C LEU A 111 -13.78 4.60 9.49
N ARG A 112 -12.74 4.48 10.32
CA ARG A 112 -12.78 3.75 11.60
C ARG A 112 -13.89 4.24 12.53
N ASP A 113 -14.13 5.55 12.55
CA ASP A 113 -15.10 6.18 13.45
C ASP A 113 -16.55 5.86 13.07
N LEU A 114 -16.77 5.35 11.85
CA LEU A 114 -18.08 4.89 11.38
C LEU A 114 -18.41 3.46 11.85
N TYR A 115 -17.41 2.72 12.35
CA TYR A 115 -17.58 1.34 12.79
C TYR A 115 -17.66 1.29 14.31
N SER A 116 -18.86 1.02 14.83
CA SER A 116 -19.12 0.94 16.28
C SER A 116 -18.92 -0.46 16.86
N PHE A 117 -18.44 -1.42 16.06
CA PHE A 117 -18.35 -2.84 16.41
C PHE A 117 -16.91 -3.36 16.34
N GLU A 118 -16.67 -4.56 16.86
CA GLU A 118 -15.40 -5.26 16.72
C GLU A 118 -15.03 -5.47 15.26
N ILE A 119 -13.81 -5.05 14.89
CA ILE A 119 -13.29 -5.13 13.52
C ILE A 119 -12.20 -6.18 13.49
N ASN A 120 -12.29 -7.10 12.52
CA ASN A 120 -11.29 -8.14 12.36
C ASN A 120 -10.13 -7.64 11.49
N ALA A 121 -8.91 -7.66 12.03
CA ALA A 121 -7.70 -7.58 11.23
C ALA A 121 -7.36 -8.98 10.71
N VAL A 122 -7.30 -9.14 9.39
CA VAL A 122 -7.10 -10.44 8.73
C VAL A 122 -5.76 -10.46 8.01
N ARG A 123 -4.93 -11.45 8.34
CA ARG A 123 -3.69 -11.78 7.65
C ARG A 123 -3.74 -13.22 7.16
N ILE A 124 -3.67 -13.44 5.84
CA ILE A 124 -3.71 -14.79 5.24
C ILE A 124 -2.50 -14.95 4.34
N HIS A 125 -1.72 -16.01 4.58
CA HIS A 125 -0.63 -16.41 3.70
C HIS A 125 -1.10 -17.55 2.78
N LYS A 126 -0.93 -17.38 1.47
CA LYS A 126 -1.20 -18.41 0.45
C LYS A 126 0.03 -18.63 -0.41
N THR A 127 0.18 -19.84 -0.92
CA THR A 127 1.23 -20.20 -1.89
C THR A 127 0.57 -20.84 -3.09
N GLY A 128 0.92 -20.39 -4.30
CA GLY A 128 0.24 -20.79 -5.52
C GLY A 128 0.91 -20.20 -6.77
N ARG A 129 0.28 -20.38 -7.92
CA ARG A 129 0.66 -19.69 -9.15
C ARG A 129 0.20 -18.24 -9.11
N TYR A 130 0.83 -17.37 -9.89
CA TYR A 130 0.54 -15.92 -9.86
C TYR A 130 -0.95 -15.62 -10.11
N ASP A 131 -1.53 -16.25 -11.13
CA ASP A 131 -2.94 -16.14 -11.52
C ASP A 131 -3.94 -16.58 -10.44
N GLN A 132 -3.53 -17.51 -9.56
CA GLN A 132 -4.37 -18.06 -8.48
C GLN A 132 -4.29 -17.27 -7.17
N LEU A 133 -3.30 -16.39 -7.06
CA LEU A 133 -3.01 -15.66 -5.82
C LEU A 133 -3.64 -14.28 -5.77
N LEU A 134 -3.97 -13.71 -6.92
CA LEU A 134 -4.63 -12.42 -7.03
C LEU A 134 -6.13 -12.55 -6.68
N GLY A 135 -6.71 -11.47 -6.16
CA GLY A 135 -8.17 -11.34 -6.18
C GLY A 135 -8.79 -10.59 -5.00
N ARG A 136 -8.00 -10.00 -4.10
CA ARG A 136 -8.56 -9.17 -3.02
C ARG A 136 -8.22 -7.69 -3.25
N TRP A 137 -9.26 -6.89 -3.21
CA TRP A 137 -9.21 -5.46 -3.47
C TRP A 137 -9.92 -4.72 -2.36
N CYS A 138 -9.40 -3.54 -2.02
CA CYS A 138 -10.07 -2.66 -1.08
C CYS A 138 -11.42 -2.24 -1.65
N THR A 139 -12.51 -2.45 -0.90
CA THR A 139 -13.86 -2.10 -1.33
C THR A 139 -14.02 -0.59 -1.58
N ASP A 140 -13.24 0.24 -0.88
CA ASP A 140 -13.35 1.71 -0.94
C ASP A 140 -12.45 2.34 -2.01
N CYS A 141 -11.18 1.94 -2.10
CA CYS A 141 -10.21 2.56 -3.01
C CYS A 141 -9.74 1.65 -4.15
N ASN A 142 -10.26 0.42 -4.23
CA ASN A 142 -9.89 -0.59 -5.23
C ASN A 142 -8.37 -0.87 -5.32
N SER A 143 -7.61 -0.56 -4.25
CA SER A 143 -6.19 -0.91 -4.18
C SER A 143 -6.02 -2.39 -3.85
N PRO A 144 -4.99 -3.07 -4.38
CA PRO A 144 -4.73 -4.46 -4.08
C PRO A 144 -4.43 -4.63 -2.58
N LEU A 145 -4.97 -5.71 -1.99
CA LEU A 145 -4.76 -6.06 -0.57
C LEU A 145 -3.68 -7.14 -0.40
N ASP A 146 -3.00 -7.47 -1.49
CA ASP A 146 -2.14 -8.62 -1.64
C ASP A 146 -0.69 -8.16 -1.75
N GLN A 147 0.19 -8.67 -0.88
CA GLN A 147 1.63 -8.51 -1.02
C GLN A 147 2.21 -9.80 -1.59
N LEU A 148 2.85 -9.70 -2.76
CA LEU A 148 3.43 -10.85 -3.46
C LEU A 148 4.92 -10.98 -3.16
N PHE A 149 5.34 -12.21 -2.92
CA PHE A 149 6.74 -12.56 -2.67
C PHE A 149 7.11 -13.75 -3.54
N ILE A 150 8.31 -13.72 -4.09
CA ILE A 150 8.95 -14.93 -4.60
C ILE A 150 9.17 -15.85 -3.39
N ARG A 151 9.00 -17.17 -3.56
CA ARG A 151 8.99 -18.15 -2.45
C ARG A 151 10.21 -18.02 -1.51
N ASN A 152 11.40 -17.76 -2.07
CA ASN A 152 12.68 -17.58 -1.35
C ASN A 152 12.83 -16.20 -0.65
N MET A 153 11.86 -15.30 -0.82
CA MET A 153 11.83 -13.97 -0.22
C MET A 153 10.60 -13.78 0.68
N CYS A 154 9.71 -14.78 0.77
CA CYS A 154 8.51 -14.68 1.60
C CYS A 154 8.90 -14.68 3.08
N PRO A 155 8.57 -13.61 3.84
CA PRO A 155 8.92 -13.52 5.25
C PRO A 155 8.26 -14.62 6.09
N VAL A 156 7.05 -15.05 5.73
CA VAL A 156 6.30 -16.10 6.45
C VAL A 156 6.89 -17.49 6.21
N CYS A 157 7.44 -17.75 5.02
CA CYS A 157 8.03 -19.06 4.72
C CYS A 157 9.46 -19.22 5.27
N HIS A 158 10.12 -18.13 5.66
CA HIS A 158 11.52 -18.12 6.10
C HIS A 158 11.68 -18.07 7.62
N THR A 159 10.58 -17.99 8.37
CA THR A 159 10.56 -17.92 9.83
C THR A 159 10.29 -19.25 10.55
N TYR A 160 10.15 -20.37 9.80
CA TYR A 160 9.91 -21.71 10.34
C TYR A 160 11.05 -22.69 10.04
#